data_AF-K2AE41-F1
#
_entry.id   AF-K2AE41-F1
#
_cell.length_a   1.000
_cell.length_b   1.000
_cell.length_c   1.000
_cell.angle_alpha   90.00
_cell.angle_beta   90.00
_cell.angle_gamma   90.00
#
_symmetry.space_group_name_H-M   'P 1'
#
loop_
_entity.id
_entity.type
_entity.pdbx_description
1 polymer ?
#
loop_
_entity_poly.entity_id
_entity_poly.type
_entity_poly.pdbx_seq_one_letter_code
_entity_poly.pdbx_strand_id
1 'polypeptide(L)'
;AIEIYKARHGIRGSTGLIFVAAFPTTVSIGRIGCFLSGLPDNTYGTPTALPWGHDFGDGIARHPVQLYESASMAAFLLIAAIALHRRNAFFAKHGFYLMTASYAAQRFVWEFLKPYASLGPLNLFQLVCLALLAYAATMILRGRHV
;
A
#
# COMPACT_ATOMS: atom_id res chain seq x y z
N ALA A 1 1.24 -20.31 -9.35
CA ALA A 1 1.11 -21.53 -8.52
C ALA A 1 -0.23 -21.59 -7.77
N ILE A 2 -0.55 -20.63 -6.89
CA ILE A 2 -1.77 -20.66 -6.04
C ILE A 2 -3.08 -20.64 -6.84
N GLU A 3 -3.20 -19.81 -7.87
CA GLU A 3 -4.41 -19.75 -8.71
C GLU A 3 -4.65 -21.03 -9.52
N ILE A 4 -3.57 -21.71 -9.96
CA ILE A 4 -3.65 -23.01 -10.64
C ILE A 4 -4.15 -24.09 -9.66
N TYR A 5 -3.66 -24.06 -8.43
CA TYR A 5 -4.11 -24.99 -7.38
C TYR A 5 -5.59 -24.80 -7.04
N LYS A 6 -6.03 -23.54 -6.88
CA LYS A 6 -7.43 -23.18 -6.64
C LYS A 6 -8.35 -23.59 -7.78
N ALA A 7 -7.91 -23.36 -9.03
CA ALA A 7 -8.64 -23.79 -10.22
C ALA A 7 -8.82 -25.32 -10.27
N ARG A 8 -7.81 -26.08 -9.86
CA ARG A 8 -7.87 -27.56 -9.81
C ARG A 8 -8.76 -28.12 -8.70
N HIS A 9 -8.99 -27.37 -7.62
CA HIS A 9 -9.78 -27.83 -6.46
C HIS A 9 -11.13 -27.12 -6.29
N GLY A 10 -11.57 -26.34 -7.29
CA GLY A 10 -12.87 -25.65 -7.24
C GLY A 10 -12.96 -24.52 -6.19
N ILE A 11 -11.83 -24.07 -5.64
CA ILE A 11 -11.80 -23.05 -4.58
C ILE A 11 -11.90 -21.66 -5.23
N ARG A 12 -13.09 -21.04 -5.15
CA ARG A 12 -13.36 -19.73 -5.75
C ARG A 12 -13.14 -18.53 -4.82
N GLY A 13 -12.88 -18.78 -3.52
CA GLY A 13 -12.68 -17.74 -2.51
C GLY A 13 -11.28 -17.11 -2.52
N SER A 14 -11.17 -15.89 -1.99
CA SER A 14 -9.87 -15.25 -1.75
C SER A 14 -9.21 -15.83 -0.49
N THR A 15 -8.18 -16.66 -0.67
CA THR A 15 -7.36 -17.20 0.43
C THR A 15 -6.46 -16.13 1.07
N GLY A 16 -6.33 -14.96 0.42
CA GLY A 16 -5.41 -13.91 0.84
C GLY A 16 -5.89 -13.06 2.02
N LEU A 17 -7.11 -13.28 2.53
CA LEU A 17 -7.66 -12.51 3.66
C LEU A 17 -6.75 -12.60 4.91
N ILE A 18 -6.05 -13.71 5.09
CA ILE A 18 -5.08 -13.91 6.19
C ILE A 18 -3.94 -12.88 6.17
N PHE A 19 -3.58 -12.34 5.00
CA PHE A 19 -2.51 -11.36 4.87
C PHE A 19 -2.95 -9.93 5.16
N VAL A 20 -4.27 -9.68 5.22
CA VAL A 20 -4.85 -8.33 5.34
C VAL A 20 -4.52 -7.66 6.66
N ALA A 21 -4.30 -8.43 7.73
CA ALA A 21 -3.81 -7.88 8.99
C ALA A 21 -2.28 -7.78 9.00
N ALA A 22 -1.59 -8.85 8.58
CA ALA A 22 -0.14 -8.94 8.70
C ALA A 22 0.59 -7.91 7.82
N PHE A 23 0.23 -7.80 6.54
CA PHE A 23 0.97 -6.96 5.59
C PHE A 23 0.89 -5.46 5.92
N PRO A 24 -0.29 -4.85 6.14
CA PRO A 24 -0.36 -3.43 6.52
C PRO A 24 0.35 -3.16 7.84
N THR A 25 0.26 -4.07 8.81
CA THR A 25 0.98 -3.94 10.10
C THR A 25 2.49 -3.88 9.88
N THR A 26 3.04 -4.82 9.10
CA THR A 26 4.47 -4.84 8.77
C THR A 26 4.91 -3.57 8.07
N VAL A 27 4.14 -3.09 7.09
CA VAL A 27 4.47 -1.83 6.38
C VAL A 27 4.40 -0.63 7.31
N SER A 28 3.33 -0.53 8.13
CA SER A 28 3.17 0.59 9.07
C SER A 28 4.33 0.70 10.04
N ILE A 29 4.73 -0.41 10.67
CA ILE A 29 5.83 -0.43 11.64
C ILE A 29 7.18 -0.27 10.94
N GLY A 30 7.41 -1.00 9.84
CA GLY A 30 8.67 -0.94 9.10
C GLY A 30 9.01 0.48 8.62
N ARG A 31 8.00 1.24 8.19
CA ARG A 31 8.19 2.63 7.76
C ARG A 31 8.43 3.62 8.90
N ILE A 32 7.94 3.35 10.10
CA ILE A 32 8.36 4.09 11.29
C ILE A 32 9.86 3.84 11.54
N GLY A 33 10.32 2.60 11.37
CA GLY A 33 11.75 2.27 11.42
C GLY A 33 12.56 3.08 10.40
N CYS A 34 12.13 3.12 9.14
CA CYS A 34 12.75 3.96 8.10
C CYS A 34 12.82 5.44 8.48
N PHE A 35 11.76 5.99 9.08
CA PHE A 35 11.73 7.37 9.57
C PHE A 35 12.78 7.62 10.65
N LEU A 36 12.92 6.70 11.61
CA LEU A 36 13.90 6.79 12.71
C LEU A 36 15.34 6.61 12.23
N SER A 37 15.55 5.85 11.14
CA SER A 37 16.87 5.68 10.52
C SER A 37 17.39 6.96 9.84
N GLY A 38 16.49 7.85 9.40
CA GLY A 38 16.84 9.13 8.77
C GLY A 38 17.42 9.02 7.36
N LEU A 39 18.31 9.95 7.00
CA LEU A 39 18.91 10.06 5.65
C LEU A 39 19.61 8.78 5.13
N PRO A 40 20.33 7.98 5.95
CA PRO A 40 20.97 6.73 5.49
C PRO A 40 20.03 5.74 4.81
N ASP A 41 18.73 5.77 5.12
CA ASP A 41 17.74 4.86 4.54
C ASP A 41 17.34 5.24 3.10
N ASN A 42 17.69 6.44 2.61
CA ASN A 42 17.38 6.93 1.26
C ASN A 42 15.88 6.84 0.86
N THR A 43 14.97 6.86 1.85
CA THR A 43 13.52 6.83 1.65
C THR A 43 12.84 8.18 1.90
N TYR A 44 13.62 9.23 2.14
CA TYR A 44 13.13 10.57 2.42
C TYR A 44 12.48 11.22 1.20
N GLY A 45 11.54 12.14 1.45
CA GLY A 45 10.86 12.88 0.41
C GLY A 45 11.68 14.05 -0.15
N THR A 46 11.13 14.68 -1.17
CA THR A 46 11.62 15.94 -1.73
C THR A 46 11.54 17.07 -0.70
N PRO A 47 12.38 18.12 -0.84
CA PRO A 47 12.30 19.32 -0.01
C PRO A 47 10.90 19.94 -0.06
N THR A 48 10.43 20.46 1.08
CA THR A 48 9.09 21.04 1.21
C THR A 48 9.08 22.23 2.16
N ALA A 49 8.20 23.20 1.89
CA ALA A 49 7.95 24.34 2.77
C ALA A 49 6.72 24.15 3.67
N LEU A 50 6.12 22.96 3.66
CA LEU A 50 4.94 22.65 4.47
C LEU A 50 5.30 22.65 5.97
N PRO A 51 4.38 23.06 6.86
CA PRO A 51 4.66 23.21 8.29
C PRO A 51 4.92 21.88 9.02
N TRP A 52 4.62 20.74 8.41
CA TRP A 52 4.93 19.40 8.90
C TRP A 52 6.09 18.73 8.17
N GLY A 53 6.88 19.51 7.40
CA GLY A 53 8.16 19.05 6.87
C GLY A 53 9.09 18.64 8.02
N HIS A 54 9.87 17.58 7.80
CA HIS A 54 10.81 17.07 8.79
C HIS A 54 12.24 17.22 8.28
N ASP A 55 13.10 17.75 9.12
CA ASP A 55 14.55 17.83 8.88
C ASP A 55 15.20 16.59 9.51
N PHE A 56 15.84 15.77 8.67
CA PHE A 56 16.51 14.54 9.10
C PHE A 56 17.97 14.77 9.54
N GLY A 57 18.36 16.03 9.75
CA GLY A 57 19.68 16.45 10.21
C GLY A 57 20.56 17.08 9.12
N ASP A 58 20.02 17.37 7.94
CA ASP A 58 20.72 18.07 6.84
C ASP A 58 20.36 19.56 6.73
N GLY A 59 19.52 20.09 7.61
CA GLY A 59 19.08 21.48 7.55
C GLY A 59 17.96 21.72 6.53
N ILE A 60 17.42 20.66 5.91
CA ILE A 60 16.42 20.74 4.84
C ILE A 60 15.13 20.07 5.30
N ALA A 61 14.07 20.84 5.43
CA ALA A 61 12.74 20.30 5.67
C ALA A 61 12.26 19.51 4.44
N ARG A 62 11.92 18.24 4.64
CA ARG A 62 11.48 17.30 3.59
C ARG A 62 10.12 16.71 3.92
N HIS A 63 9.41 16.22 2.91
CA HIS A 63 8.21 15.43 3.16
C HIS A 63 8.58 14.16 3.95
N PRO A 64 7.99 13.90 5.15
CA PRO A 64 8.17 12.64 5.88
C PRO A 64 7.33 11.53 5.23
N VAL A 65 7.67 11.15 4.00
CA VAL A 65 6.91 10.20 3.17
C VAL A 65 6.74 8.85 3.88
N GLN A 66 7.72 8.46 4.69
CA GLN A 66 7.65 7.24 5.49
C GLN A 66 6.47 7.27 6.48
N LEU A 67 6.22 8.42 7.12
CA LEU A 67 5.07 8.58 8.02
C LEU A 67 3.74 8.58 7.25
N TYR A 68 3.70 9.12 6.04
CA TYR A 68 2.50 9.05 5.20
C TYR A 68 2.18 7.61 4.80
N GLU A 69 3.20 6.84 4.40
CA GLU A 69 3.09 5.41 4.12
C GLU A 69 2.60 4.66 5.37
N SER A 70 3.21 4.91 6.53
CA SER A 70 2.80 4.30 7.81
C SER A 70 1.35 4.60 8.16
N ALA A 71 0.96 5.88 8.09
CA ALA A 71 -0.38 6.35 8.44
C ALA A 71 -1.43 5.76 7.49
N SER A 72 -1.16 5.72 6.18
CA SER A 72 -2.09 5.17 5.20
C SER A 72 -2.35 3.67 5.42
N MET A 73 -1.32 2.89 5.77
CA MET A 73 -1.46 1.47 6.08
C MET A 73 -2.11 1.22 7.45
N ALA A 74 -1.86 2.09 8.43
CA ALA A 74 -2.52 2.02 9.73
C ALA A 74 -4.01 2.34 9.61
N ALA A 75 -4.37 3.36 8.81
CA ALA A 75 -5.75 3.69 8.50
C ALA A 75 -6.45 2.53 7.77
N PHE A 76 -5.80 1.90 6.78
CA PHE A 76 -6.33 0.72 6.13
C PHE A 76 -6.54 -0.44 7.11
N LEU A 77 -5.58 -0.70 8.01
CA LEU A 77 -5.69 -1.73 9.03
C LEU A 77 -6.88 -1.50 9.96
N LEU A 78 -7.11 -0.25 10.37
CA LEU A 78 -8.27 0.13 11.19
C LEU A 78 -9.59 -0.13 10.44
N ILE A 79 -9.67 0.28 9.17
CA ILE A 79 -10.85 0.02 8.32
C ILE A 79 -11.08 -1.48 8.17
N ALA A 80 -10.02 -2.26 7.94
CA ALA A 80 -10.06 -3.71 7.82
C ALA A 80 -10.55 -4.37 9.12
N ALA A 81 -10.05 -3.93 10.28
CA ALA A 81 -10.46 -4.43 11.59
C ALA A 81 -11.94 -4.15 11.86
N ILE A 82 -12.43 -2.94 11.55
CA ILE A 82 -13.84 -2.59 11.69
C ILE A 82 -14.70 -3.43 10.75
N ALA A 83 -14.28 -3.63 9.50
CA ALA A 83 -15.02 -4.43 8.52
C ALA A 83 -15.10 -5.92 8.91
N LEU A 84 -14.02 -6.48 9.46
CA LEU A 84 -13.99 -7.84 9.99
C LEU A 84 -14.84 -7.99 11.24
N HIS A 85 -14.77 -7.03 12.16
CA HIS A 85 -15.60 -7.01 13.38
C HIS A 85 -17.10 -6.96 13.04
N ARG A 86 -17.47 -6.15 12.04
CA ARG A 86 -18.84 -6.07 11.52
C ARG A 86 -19.24 -7.25 10.63
N ARG A 87 -18.38 -8.27 10.48
CA ARG A 87 -18.58 -9.45 9.63
C ARG A 87 -19.02 -9.09 8.20
N ASN A 88 -18.44 -8.03 7.64
CA ASN A 88 -18.83 -7.53 6.33
C ASN A 88 -18.51 -8.56 5.25
N ALA A 89 -19.55 -9.10 4.60
CA ALA A 89 -19.43 -10.16 3.58
C ALA A 89 -18.61 -9.70 2.35
N PHE A 90 -18.73 -8.44 1.96
CA PHE A 90 -17.94 -7.88 0.85
C PHE A 90 -16.45 -7.85 1.21
N PHE A 91 -16.12 -7.39 2.42
CA PHE A 91 -14.73 -7.35 2.88
C PHE A 91 -14.15 -8.77 3.07
N ALA A 92 -14.94 -9.72 3.57
CA ALA A 92 -14.51 -11.11 3.67
C ALA A 92 -14.15 -11.71 2.30
N LYS A 93 -14.90 -11.37 1.25
CA LYS A 93 -14.65 -11.86 -0.13
C LYS A 93 -13.51 -11.11 -0.82
N HIS A 94 -13.38 -9.81 -0.59
CA HIS A 94 -12.51 -8.91 -1.39
C HIS A 94 -11.37 -8.25 -0.61
N GLY A 95 -11.21 -8.49 0.68
CA GLY A 95 -10.27 -7.79 1.57
C GLY A 95 -8.83 -7.80 1.08
N PHE A 96 -8.37 -8.92 0.50
CA PHE A 96 -7.04 -9.02 -0.10
C PHE A 96 -6.84 -8.07 -1.29
N TYR A 97 -7.83 -7.95 -2.17
CA TYR A 97 -7.77 -7.06 -3.32
C TYR A 97 -7.89 -5.59 -2.89
N LEU A 98 -8.70 -5.31 -1.87
CA LEU A 98 -8.77 -3.98 -1.25
C LEU A 98 -7.42 -3.58 -0.65
N MET A 99 -6.76 -4.49 0.09
CA MET A 99 -5.41 -4.26 0.61
C MET A 99 -4.41 -3.99 -0.51
N THR A 100 -4.42 -4.82 -1.55
CA THR A 100 -3.54 -4.66 -2.72
C THR A 100 -3.78 -3.31 -3.40
N ALA A 101 -5.04 -2.93 -3.58
CA ALA A 101 -5.41 -1.65 -4.18
C ALA A 101 -4.98 -0.47 -3.30
N SER A 102 -5.23 -0.53 -1.99
CA SER A 102 -4.81 0.51 -1.05
C SER A 102 -3.30 0.69 -1.05
N TYR A 103 -2.52 -0.39 -1.00
CA TYR A 103 -1.07 -0.34 -1.07
C TYR A 103 -0.56 0.21 -2.41
N ALA A 104 -1.12 -0.23 -3.54
CA ALA A 104 -0.71 0.27 -4.86
C ALA A 104 -1.08 1.75 -5.06
N ALA A 105 -2.25 2.18 -4.61
CA ALA A 105 -2.70 3.57 -4.68
C ALA A 105 -1.79 4.51 -3.88
N GLN A 106 -1.52 4.18 -2.62
CA GLN A 106 -0.66 5.02 -1.80
C GLN A 106 0.79 5.02 -2.32
N ARG A 107 1.35 3.88 -2.75
CA ARG A 107 2.66 3.85 -3.43
C ARG A 107 2.71 4.75 -4.65
N PHE A 108 1.67 4.72 -5.49
CA PHE A 108 1.59 5.57 -6.68
C PHE A 108 1.64 7.07 -6.32
N VAL A 109 0.89 7.48 -5.30
CA VAL A 109 0.85 8.88 -4.83
C VAL A 109 2.18 9.31 -4.21
N TRP A 110 2.75 8.49 -3.35
CA TRP A 110 3.98 8.84 -2.62
C TRP A 110 5.23 8.82 -3.49
N GLU A 111 5.23 8.07 -4.59
CA GLU A 111 6.35 8.05 -5.55
C GLU A 111 6.61 9.44 -6.17
N PHE A 112 5.58 10.29 -6.30
CA PHE A 112 5.75 11.68 -6.77
C PHE A 112 6.52 12.57 -5.79
N LEU A 113 6.55 12.19 -4.51
CA LEU A 113 7.26 12.92 -3.47
C LEU A 113 8.68 12.40 -3.24
N LYS A 114 9.12 11.36 -3.98
CA LYS A 114 10.46 10.80 -3.82
C LYS A 114 11.40 11.31 -4.91
N PRO A 115 12.68 11.56 -4.61
CA PRO A 115 13.65 12.15 -5.53
C PRO A 115 14.21 11.14 -6.55
N TYR A 116 13.40 10.19 -7.04
CA TYR A 116 13.85 9.21 -8.04
C TYR A 116 13.80 9.82 -9.45
N ALA A 117 14.82 9.50 -10.26
CA ALA A 117 14.92 9.93 -11.64
C ALA A 117 13.70 9.45 -12.43
N SER A 118 12.89 10.40 -12.92
CA SER A 118 11.75 10.11 -13.78
C SER A 118 12.24 9.57 -15.13
N LEU A 119 12.04 8.28 -15.41
CA LEU A 119 12.25 7.72 -16.76
C LEU A 119 11.04 8.10 -17.65
N GLY A 120 10.85 9.39 -17.94
CA GLY A 120 9.70 9.93 -18.68
C GLY A 120 8.53 10.38 -17.79
N PRO A 121 7.27 10.43 -18.28
CA PRO A 121 6.12 10.91 -17.51
C PRO A 121 5.67 9.96 -16.39
N LEU A 122 6.09 8.69 -16.43
CA LEU A 122 5.77 7.68 -15.42
C LEU A 122 7.01 6.81 -15.10
N ASN A 123 7.26 6.59 -13.81
CA ASN A 123 8.28 5.68 -13.33
C ASN A 123 7.86 4.21 -13.43
N LEU A 124 8.83 3.28 -13.50
CA LEU A 124 8.56 1.83 -13.48
C LEU A 124 7.68 1.43 -12.29
N PHE A 125 7.93 2.02 -11.12
CA PHE A 125 7.10 1.82 -9.93
C PHE A 125 5.65 2.24 -10.13
N GLN A 126 5.41 3.37 -10.80
CA GLN A 126 4.06 3.84 -11.09
C GLN A 126 3.36 2.91 -12.07
N LEU A 127 4.05 2.40 -13.09
CA LEU A 127 3.49 1.43 -14.02
C LEU A 127 3.11 0.12 -13.32
N VAL A 128 3.97 -0.38 -12.43
CA VAL A 128 3.68 -1.56 -11.61
C VAL A 128 2.48 -1.31 -10.68
N CYS A 129 2.40 -0.13 -10.06
CA CYS A 129 1.25 0.23 -9.22
C CYS A 129 -0.05 0.32 -10.03
N LEU A 130 -0.02 0.88 -11.23
CA LEU A 130 -1.19 0.90 -12.14
C LEU A 130 -1.62 -0.51 -12.52
N ALA A 131 -0.67 -1.40 -12.83
CA ALA A 131 -0.98 -2.80 -13.13
C ALA A 131 -1.62 -3.51 -11.91
N LEU A 132 -1.12 -3.26 -10.70
CA LEU A 132 -1.69 -3.81 -9.46
C LEU A 132 -3.10 -3.26 -9.17
N LEU A 133 -3.34 -1.98 -9.42
CA LEU A 133 -4.67 -1.36 -9.30
C LEU A 133 -5.66 -1.97 -10.29
N ALA A 134 -5.26 -2.13 -11.56
CA ALA A 134 -6.07 -2.76 -12.58
C ALA A 134 -6.38 -4.23 -12.23
N TYR A 135 -5.38 -4.97 -11.72
CA TYR A 135 -5.57 -6.33 -11.23
C TYR A 135 -6.58 -6.39 -10.07
N ALA A 136 -6.41 -5.54 -9.04
CA ALA A 136 -7.34 -5.52 -7.92
C ALA A 136 -8.77 -5.15 -8.35
N ALA A 137 -8.92 -4.14 -9.22
CA ALA A 137 -10.22 -3.71 -9.74
C ALA A 137 -10.90 -4.84 -10.54
N THR A 138 -10.19 -5.47 -11.48
CA THR A 138 -10.74 -6.55 -12.30
C THR A 138 -11.18 -7.75 -11.45
N MET A 139 -10.42 -8.12 -10.41
CA MET A 139 -10.78 -9.23 -9.53
C MET A 139 -11.97 -8.89 -8.62
N ILE A 140 -12.07 -7.65 -8.13
CA ILE A 140 -13.24 -7.19 -7.39
C ILE A 140 -14.48 -7.21 -8.28
N LEU A 141 -14.39 -6.66 -9.50
CA LEU A 141 -15.51 -6.61 -10.45
C LEU A 141 -15.95 -8.02 -10.88
N ARG A 142 -15.02 -8.92 -11.23
CA ARG A 142 -15.33 -10.31 -11.60
C ARG A 142 -15.98 -11.08 -10.45
N GLY A 143 -15.54 -10.85 -9.21
CA GLY A 143 -16.15 -11.46 -8.03
C GLY A 143 -17.51 -10.89 -7.64
N ARG A 144 -18.01 -9.81 -8.27
CA ARG A 144 -19.39 -9.32 -8.10
C ARG A 144 -20.41 -10.07 -8.97
N HIS A 145 -19.95 -10.77 -10.01
CA HIS A 145 -20.80 -11.49 -10.98
C HIS A 145 -20.88 -13.01 -10.75
N VAL A 146 -20.34 -13.50 -9.62
CA VAL A 146 -20.39 -14.90 -9.17
C VAL A 146 -20.90 -14.94 -7.73
#